data_AF-A0A359EIY7-F1
#
_entry.id   AF-A0A359EIY7-F1
#
_cell.length_a   1.000
_cell.length_b   1.000
_cell.length_c   1.000
_cell.angle_alpha   90.00
_cell.angle_beta   90.00
_cell.angle_gamma   90.00
#
_symmetry.space_group_name_H-M   'P 1'
#
loop_
_entity.id
_entity.type
_entity.pdbx_description
1 polymer ?
#
loop_
_entity_poly.entity_id
_entity_poly.type
_entity_poly.pdbx_seq_one_letter_code
_entity_poly.pdbx_strand_id
1 'polypeptide(L)'
;MIENYRIWAKLVNWMTVNYEAFKSSTLFDTVAVYLAYSRDLLEIDPIRLRISADGLTLPDPNGDEVLAALRWRNLEAFYDHLLERLHP
;
A
#
# COMPACT_ATOMS: atom_id res chain seq x y z
N MET A 1 -2.64 -16.28 -15.41
CA MET A 1 -2.20 -14.87 -15.38
C MET A 1 -3.34 -14.01 -15.88
N ILE A 2 -3.64 -12.89 -15.21
CA ILE A 2 -4.84 -12.09 -15.48
C ILE A 2 -4.63 -11.27 -16.77
N GLU A 3 -5.43 -11.52 -17.79
CA GLU A 3 -5.35 -10.84 -19.10
C GLU A 3 -5.44 -9.32 -18.96
N ASN A 4 -6.35 -8.83 -18.11
CA ASN A 4 -6.52 -7.40 -17.83
C ASN A 4 -5.25 -6.75 -17.28
N TYR A 5 -4.45 -7.48 -16.50
CA TYR A 5 -3.20 -6.95 -15.95
C TYR A 5 -2.15 -6.71 -17.04
N ARG A 6 -2.10 -7.58 -18.06
CA ARG A 6 -1.20 -7.39 -19.21
C ARG A 6 -1.60 -6.19 -20.07
N ILE A 7 -2.91 -5.93 -20.21
CA ILE A 7 -3.42 -4.76 -20.92
C ILE A 7 -3.07 -3.50 -20.12
N TRP A 8 -3.35 -3.47 -18.82
CA TRP A 8 -2.98 -2.37 -17.93
C TRP A 8 -1.49 -2.06 -17.99
N ALA A 9 -0.62 -3.08 -17.90
CA ALA A 9 0.83 -2.92 -17.93
C ALA A 9 1.34 -2.19 -19.18
N LYS A 10 0.73 -2.42 -20.35
CA LYS A 10 1.09 -1.73 -21.61
C LYS A 10 0.69 -0.26 -21.64
N LEU A 11 -0.27 0.15 -20.82
CA LEU A 11 -0.78 1.52 -20.75
C LEU A 11 -0.07 2.37 -19.69
N VAL A 12 0.73 1.75 -18.82
CA VAL A 12 1.54 2.43 -17.82
C VAL A 12 2.70 3.16 -18.51
N ASN A 13 2.68 4.49 -18.49
CA ASN A 13 3.67 5.35 -19.13
C ASN A 13 4.62 6.04 -18.14
N TRP A 14 4.37 5.89 -16.83
CA TRP A 14 5.09 6.57 -15.76
C TRP A 14 6.09 5.66 -15.03
N MET A 15 6.13 4.36 -15.36
CA MET A 15 7.15 3.41 -14.91
C MET A 15 7.35 2.29 -15.92
N THR A 16 8.49 1.59 -15.85
CA THR A 16 8.71 0.37 -16.62
C THR A 16 8.07 -0.82 -15.92
N VAL A 17 7.17 -1.51 -16.61
CA VAL A 17 6.58 -2.78 -16.17
C VAL A 17 7.15 -3.91 -17.04
N ASN A 18 8.08 -4.69 -16.49
CA ASN A 18 8.76 -5.81 -17.16
C ASN A 18 8.77 -7.10 -16.32
N TYR A 19 7.89 -7.16 -15.32
CA TYR A 19 7.79 -8.23 -14.33
C TYR A 19 6.39 -8.85 -14.30
N GLU A 20 5.54 -8.52 -15.27
CA GLU A 20 4.14 -8.95 -15.35
C GLU A 20 3.99 -10.47 -15.44
N ALA A 21 5.06 -11.16 -15.86
CA ALA A 21 5.11 -12.61 -15.93
C ALA A 21 5.20 -13.29 -14.53
N PHE A 22 5.68 -12.58 -13.51
CA PHE A 22 6.02 -13.16 -12.21
C PHE A 22 5.41 -12.43 -11.02
N LYS A 23 4.96 -11.17 -11.19
CA LYS A 23 4.45 -10.32 -10.11
C LYS A 23 3.31 -9.41 -10.59
N SER A 24 2.42 -9.08 -9.67
CA SER A 24 1.37 -8.06 -9.87
C SER A 24 1.79 -6.68 -9.36
N SER A 25 0.86 -5.73 -9.36
CA SER A 25 1.00 -4.43 -8.69
C SER A 25 0.85 -4.54 -7.16
N THR A 26 1.26 -3.48 -6.46
CA THR A 26 1.05 -3.31 -5.01
C THR A 26 -0.37 -2.87 -4.70
N LEU A 27 -0.98 -3.45 -3.65
CA LEU A 27 -2.38 -3.23 -3.28
C LEU A 27 -2.60 -2.06 -2.29
N PHE A 28 -2.10 -0.86 -2.59
CA PHE A 28 -2.11 0.28 -1.66
C PHE A 28 -3.49 0.57 -1.02
N ASP A 29 -4.53 0.77 -1.84
CA ASP A 29 -5.85 1.21 -1.36
C ASP A 29 -6.55 0.13 -0.51
N THR A 30 -6.27 -1.14 -0.76
CA THR A 30 -6.85 -2.24 0.04
C THR A 30 -6.32 -2.22 1.48
N VAL A 31 -5.05 -1.84 1.67
CA VAL A 31 -4.47 -1.65 3.00
C VAL A 31 -5.07 -0.43 3.69
N ALA A 32 -5.31 0.66 2.95
CA ALA A 32 -5.96 1.85 3.49
C ALA A 32 -7.38 1.55 3.99
N VAL A 33 -8.15 0.77 3.24
CA VAL A 33 -9.50 0.32 3.66
C VAL A 33 -9.41 -0.57 4.90
N TYR A 34 -8.46 -1.51 4.96
CA TYR A 34 -8.24 -2.35 6.14
C TYR A 34 -7.92 -1.50 7.39
N LEU A 35 -7.02 -0.52 7.26
CA LEU A 35 -6.64 0.42 8.32
C LEU A 35 -7.80 1.26 8.87
N ALA A 36 -8.89 1.40 8.11
CA ALA A 36 -10.09 2.11 8.57
C ALA A 36 -10.85 1.35 9.66
N TYR A 37 -10.70 0.02 9.77
CA TYR A 37 -11.44 -0.79 10.74
C TYR A 37 -10.58 -1.78 11.56
N SER A 38 -9.36 -2.11 11.16
CA SER A 38 -8.43 -2.91 11.96
C SER A 38 -6.98 -2.51 11.68
N ARG A 39 -6.09 -2.74 12.65
CA ARG A 39 -4.65 -2.46 12.56
C ARG A 39 -3.81 -3.66 12.97
N ASP A 40 -4.42 -4.80 13.21
CA ASP A 40 -3.80 -5.93 13.94
C ASP A 40 -2.68 -6.60 13.14
N LEU A 41 -2.70 -6.45 11.81
CA LEU A 41 -1.71 -7.02 10.90
C LEU A 41 -0.55 -6.07 10.56
N LEU A 42 -0.55 -4.85 11.12
CA LEU A 42 0.43 -3.80 10.83
C LEU A 42 1.09 -3.29 12.11
N GLU A 43 2.35 -2.87 11.98
CA GLU A 43 3.04 -2.09 12.99
C GLU A 43 2.78 -0.61 12.71
N ILE A 44 2.14 0.04 13.67
CA ILE A 44 1.76 1.44 13.61
C ILE A 44 2.67 2.22 14.56
N ASP A 45 3.48 3.11 14.00
CA ASP A 45 4.39 3.96 14.77
C ASP A 45 3.95 5.43 14.66
N PRO A 46 3.95 6.20 15.75
CA PRO A 46 3.85 7.65 15.66
C PRO A 46 5.13 8.21 15.03
N ILE A 47 4.99 8.96 13.94
CA ILE A 47 6.08 9.68 13.30
C ILE A 47 5.71 11.15 13.12
N ARG A 48 6.72 12.02 13.07
CA ARG A 48 6.53 13.44 12.78
C ARG A 48 7.00 13.77 11.38
N LEU A 49 6.13 14.44 10.63
CA LEU A 49 6.37 14.74 9.23
C LEU A 49 5.83 16.12 8.85
N ARG A 50 6.33 16.63 7.73
CA ARG A 50 5.79 17.80 7.04
C ARG A 50 5.57 17.47 5.57
N ILE A 51 4.73 18.29 4.93
CA ILE A 51 4.57 18.26 3.48
C ILE A 51 5.36 19.42 2.88
N SER A 52 6.23 19.13 1.91
CA SER A 52 6.94 20.18 1.16
C SER A 52 6.02 20.89 0.17
N ALA A 53 6.45 22.04 -0.36
CA ALA A 53 5.65 22.82 -1.31
C ALA A 53 5.35 22.06 -2.62
N ASP A 54 6.17 21.08 -2.99
CA ASP A 54 6.01 20.18 -4.13
C ASP A 54 5.28 18.87 -3.79
N GLY A 55 4.78 18.71 -2.55
CA GLY A 55 3.89 17.61 -2.16
C GLY A 55 4.60 16.36 -1.64
N LEU A 56 5.89 16.42 -1.30
CA LEU A 56 6.60 15.30 -0.69
C LEU A 56 6.33 15.22 0.81
N THR A 57 6.19 14.00 1.31
CA THR A 57 6.13 13.72 2.75
C THR A 57 7.54 13.52 3.29
N LEU A 58 7.99 14.38 4.20
CA LEU A 58 9.36 14.40 4.70
C LEU A 58 9.38 14.31 6.24
N PRO A 59 10.30 13.54 6.84
CA PRO A 59 10.48 13.53 8.30
C PRO A 59 10.83 14.93 8.82
N ASP A 60 10.19 15.34 9.90
CA ASP A 60 10.47 16.61 10.57
C ASP A 60 10.15 16.50 12.07
N PRO A 61 11.13 16.64 12.98
CA PRO A 61 10.88 16.60 14.43
C PRO A 61 9.89 17.65 14.93
N ASN A 62 9.75 18.78 14.23
CA ASN A 62 8.79 19.83 14.55
C ASN A 62 7.49 19.72 13.73
N GLY A 63 7.39 18.71 12.86
CA GLY A 63 6.22 18.46 12.03
C GLY A 63 5.04 17.89 12.81
N ASP A 64 3.96 17.68 12.05
CA ASP A 64 2.74 17.09 12.55
C ASP A 64 2.95 15.60 12.85
N GLU A 65 2.41 15.15 13.97
CA GLU A 65 2.46 13.75 14.37
C GLU A 65 1.33 12.97 13.69
N VAL A 66 1.68 11.86 13.05
CA VAL A 66 0.75 10.92 12.44
C VAL A 66 1.04 9.50 12.87
N LEU A 67 0.00 8.67 12.91
CA LEU A 67 0.13 7.22 13.09
C LEU A 67 0.36 6.57 11.72
N ALA A 68 1.57 6.07 11.48
CA ALA A 68 1.95 5.51 10.19
C ALA A 68 2.11 3.98 10.27
N ALA A 69 1.52 3.27 9.29
CA ALA A 69 1.80 1.86 9.07
C ALA A 69 3.15 1.71 8.38
N LEU A 70 4.19 1.39 9.14
CA LEU A 70 5.57 1.34 8.63
C LEU A 70 6.02 -0.07 8.27
N ARG A 71 5.43 -1.10 8.90
CA ARG A 71 5.83 -2.50 8.74
C ARG A 71 4.63 -3.43 8.84
N TRP A 72 4.77 -4.61 8.25
CA TRP A 72 3.81 -5.70 8.39
C TRP A 72 4.14 -6.50 9.64
N ARG A 73 3.12 -6.79 10.45
CA ARG A 73 3.21 -7.88 11.43
C ARG A 73 3.03 -9.22 10.71
N ASN A 74 2.07 -9.28 9.80
CA ASN A 74 1.80 -10.47 8.99
C ASN A 74 1.14 -10.09 7.65
N LEU A 75 1.92 -10.14 6.57
CA LEU A 75 1.44 -9.83 5.22
C LEU A 75 0.55 -10.95 4.65
N GLU A 76 0.88 -12.21 4.91
CA GLU A 76 0.11 -13.35 4.39
C GLU A 76 -1.30 -13.37 4.98
N ALA A 77 -1.44 -13.13 6.28
CA ALA A 77 -2.75 -13.03 6.92
C ALA A 77 -3.57 -11.84 6.39
N PHE A 78 -2.94 -10.78 5.88
CA PHE A 78 -3.66 -9.70 5.21
C PHE A 78 -4.23 -10.16 3.87
N TYR A 79 -3.49 -10.97 3.11
CA TYR A 79 -4.00 -11.57 1.88
C TYR A 79 -5.15 -12.53 2.15
N ASP A 80 -5.03 -13.39 3.18
CA ASP A 80 -6.11 -14.30 3.58
C ASP A 80 -7.38 -13.52 3.95
N HIS A 81 -7.24 -12.51 4.82
CA HIS A 81 -8.33 -11.62 5.21
C HIS A 81 -8.98 -10.90 4.02
N LEU A 82 -8.19 -10.43 3.07
CA LEU A 82 -8.71 -9.77 1.87
C LEU A 82 -9.48 -10.75 0.97
N LEU A 83 -8.97 -11.97 0.79
CA LEU A 83 -9.63 -13.01 0.00
C LEU A 83 -10.97 -13.41 0.62
N GLU A 84 -11.02 -13.64 1.93
CA GLU A 84 -12.26 -13.96 2.65
C GLU A 84 -13.36 -12.90 2.43
N ARG A 85 -12.99 -11.62 2.32
CA ARG A 85 -13.93 -10.50 2.15
C ARG A 85 -14.39 -10.31 0.70
N LEU A 86 -13.63 -10.82 -0.26
CA LEU A 86 -13.93 -10.74 -1.70
C LEU A 86 -14.54 -12.03 -2.26
N HIS A 87 -14.58 -13.09 -1.45
CA HIS A 87 -15.33 -14.29 -1.78
C HIS A 87 -16.83 -13.97 -1.89
N PRO A 88 -17.50 -14.36 -3.00
CA PRO A 88 -18.91 -14.08 -3.24
C PRO A 88 -19.86 -14.87 -2.35
#